data_AF-A0A942U222-F1
#
_entry.id   AF-A0A942U222-F1
#
_cell.length_a   1.000
_cell.length_b   1.000
_cell.length_c   1.000
_cell.angle_alpha   90.00
_cell.angle_beta   90.00
_cell.angle_gamma   90.00
#
_symmetry.space_group_name_H-M   'P 1'
#
loop_
_entity.id
_entity.type
_entity.pdbx_description
1 polymer ?
#
loop_
_entity_poly.entity_id
_entity_poly.type
_entity_poly.pdbx_seq_one_letter_code
_entity_poly.pdbx_strand_id
1 'polypeptide(L)' 'MIEVTVKLNYKGKNYLTNVIVNKDTPEKQILHIAQEQIKKQWLN' A
#
# COMPACT_ATOMS: atom_id res chain seq x y z
N MET A 1 -1.78 16.52 1.62
CA MET A 1 -1.50 15.09 1.37
C MET A 1 -0.27 14.69 2.18
N ILE A 2 -0.21 13.44 2.62
CA ILE A 2 0.91 12.85 3.36
C ILE A 2 1.36 11.58 2.64
N GLU A 3 2.63 11.25 2.77
CA GLU A 3 3.17 9.97 2.32
C GLU A 3 3.22 9.00 3.51
N VAL A 4 2.71 7.79 3.30
CA VAL A 4 2.70 6.72 4.29
C VAL A 4 3.39 5.50 3.70
N THR A 5 4.46 5.05 4.34
CA THR A 5 5.12 3.79 4.00
C THR A 5 4.38 2.63 4.66
N VAL A 6 3.94 1.67 3.84
CA VAL A 6 3.17 0.50 4.27
C VAL A 6 3.98 -0.76 3.98
N LYS A 7 4.13 -1.61 5.01
CA LYS A 7 4.73 -2.94 4.89
C LYS A 7 3.62 -4.00 4.87
N LEU A 8 3.59 -4.83 3.83
CA LEU A 8 2.57 -5.87 3.65
C LEU A 8 3.20 -7.20 3.28
N ASN A 9 2.62 -8.29 3.77
CA ASN A 9 2.91 -9.61 3.24
C ASN A 9 1.92 -9.93 2.11
N TYR A 10 2.42 -10.27 0.93
CA TYR A 10 1.63 -10.69 -0.22
C TYR A 10 2.29 -11.89 -0.89
N LYS A 11 1.55 -12.98 -1.13
CA LYS A 11 2.08 -14.24 -1.71
C LYS A 11 3.35 -14.77 -1.02
N GLY A 12 3.42 -14.65 0.31
CA GLY A 12 4.57 -15.14 1.10
C GLY A 12 5.81 -14.26 1.03
N LYS A 13 5.78 -13.12 0.33
CA LYS A 13 6.86 -12.12 0.28
C LYS A 13 6.43 -10.85 1.00
N ASN A 14 7.41 -10.17 1.61
CA ASN A 14 7.19 -8.87 2.23
C ASN A 14 7.47 -7.76 1.22
N TYR A 15 6.55 -6.82 1.12
CA TYR A 15 6.64 -5.64 0.27
C TYR A 15 6.59 -4.39 1.12
N LEU A 16 7.25 -3.36 0.63
CA LEU A 16 7.21 -2.03 1.20
C LEU A 16 6.81 -1.10 0.06
N THR A 17 5.71 -0.38 0.24
CA THR A 17 5.20 0.57 -0.77
C THR A 17 4.79 1.87 -0.10
N ASN A 18 4.93 2.96 -0.83
CA ASN A 18 4.53 4.28 -0.35
C ASN A 18 3.18 4.66 -0.95
N VAL A 19 2.28 5.14 -0.09
CA VAL A 19 0.95 5.60 -0.48
C VAL A 19 0.80 7.07 -0.13
N ILE A 20 0.41 7.88 -1.12
CA ILE A 20 0.10 9.29 -0.93
C ILE A 20 -1.40 9.40 -0.63
N VAL A 21 -1.76 9.89 0.55
CA VAL A 21 -3.15 9.98 1.02
C VAL A 21 -3.44 11.31 1.72
N ASN A 22 -4.72 11.58 2.01
CA ASN A 22 -5.08 12.67 2.92
C ASN A 22 -4.86 12.26 4.37
N LYS A 23 -4.62 13.21 5.26
CA LYS A 23 -4.34 12.94 6.69
C LYS A 23 -5.46 12.14 7.37
N ASP A 24 -6.70 12.34 6.94
CA ASP A 24 -7.88 11.72 7.54
C ASP A 24 -8.29 10.41 6.84
N THR A 25 -7.43 9.88 5.95
CA THR A 25 -7.72 8.64 5.22
C THR A 25 -7.68 7.46 6.19
N PRO A 26 -8.73 6.64 6.28
CA PRO A 26 -8.74 5.48 7.17
C PRO A 26 -7.65 4.48 6.80
N GLU A 27 -7.04 3.86 7.81
CA GLU A 27 -5.99 2.85 7.63
C GLU A 27 -6.41 1.72 6.66
N LYS A 28 -7.66 1.27 6.74
CA LYS A 28 -8.21 0.24 5.84
C LYS A 28 -8.13 0.66 4.36
N GLN A 29 -8.35 1.94 4.04
CA GLN A 29 -8.20 2.44 2.69
C GLN A 29 -6.73 2.53 2.28
N ILE A 30 -5.85 2.98 3.18
CA ILE A 30 -4.39 3.02 2.95
C ILE A 30 -3.86 1.61 2.62
N LEU A 31 -4.27 0.61 3.40
CA LEU A 31 -3.91 -0.80 3.17
C LEU A 31 -4.44 -1.32 1.83
N HIS A 32 -5.68 -0.97 1.47
CA HIS A 32 -6.25 -1.36 0.18
C HIS A 32 -5.45 -0.78 -0.99
N ILE A 33 -5.11 0.52 -0.95
CA ILE A 33 -4.31 1.16 -2.01
C ILE A 33 -2.93 0.51 -2.10
N ALA A 34 -2.28 0.26 -0.95
CA ALA A 34 -0.98 -0.42 -0.90
C ALA A 34 -1.04 -1.83 -1.52
N GLN A 35 -2.07 -2.61 -1.23
CA GLN A 35 -2.27 -3.93 -1.83
C GLN A 35 -2.47 -3.86 -3.34
N GLU A 36 -3.25 -2.91 -3.84
CA GLU A 36 -3.47 -2.72 -5.28
C GLU A 36 -2.19 -2.30 -6.01
N GLN A 37 -1.35 -1.46 -5.40
CA GLN A 37 -0.03 -1.13 -5.95
C GLN A 37 0.86 -2.37 -6.07
N ILE A 38 0.93 -3.20 -5.02
CA ILE A 38 1.71 -4.45 -5.03
C ILE A 38 1.19 -5.42 -6.09
N LYS A 39 -0.13 -5.57 -6.22
CA LYS A 39 -0.75 -6.42 -7.25
C LYS A 39 -0.33 -5.97 -8.65
N LYS A 40 -0.37 -4.66 -8.93
CA LYS A 40 0.04 -4.10 -10.23
C LYS A 40 1.53 -4.32 -10.49
N GLN A 41 2.38 -4.09 -9.50
CA GLN A 41 3.83 -4.35 -9.60
C GLN A 41 4.16 -5.83 -9.81
N TRP A 42 3.33 -6.74 -9.32
CA TRP A 42 3.54 -8.18 -9.49
C TRP A 42 3.10 -8.73 -10.86
N LEU A 43 2.13 -8.06 -11.49
CA LEU A 43 1.60 -8.47 -12.80
C LEU A 43 2.40 -7.88 -13.98
N ASN A 44 3.21 -6.85 -13.72
CA ASN A 44 4.24 -6.32 -14.62
C ASN A 44 5.55 -7.08 -14.48
#